data_AF-A0A9D6N9F1-F1
#
_entry.id   AF-A0A9D6N9F1-F1
#
_cell.length_a   1.000
_cell.length_b   1.000
_cell.length_c   1.000
_cell.angle_alpha   90.00
_cell.angle_beta   90.00
_cell.angle_gamma   90.00
#
_symmetry.space_group_name_H-M   'P 1'
#
loop_
_entity.id
_entity.type
_entity.pdbx_description
1 polymer ?
#
loop_
_entity_poly.entity_id
_entity_poly.type
_entity_poly.pdbx_seq_one_letter_code
_entity_poly.pdbx_strand_id
1 'polypeptide(L)'
;MRTLRTLGLVLATGFILFFFSERLFWTVLRPDESLGDNIATWLAYSLVGYIFLCAIHGFQVRTPAALFLTGALFGWLIEGTLGGTLYGTEGSAPLPLCISSTALSWHALISVMVGWYGIRSILLQNHLLKTLQLTTGIGLFWATWAIFPLQETPPLVTSVPDFWKGALMTTLALGFAYWLYDCCHPEGFRPNRLALGTCALLLGVAFAGQVACLGILPLLILPPLVLLVGLALRSHRQSGEGANLLVSMCGPLAGWNYLALMWLPLSATLGYALALSSGLVTWPLPQLIYLLLAATGFVALAWCLRAVWTPPAAAQVWGRN
;
A
#
# COMPACT_ATOMS: atom_id res chain seq x y z
N MET A 1 -0.57 -28.09 -5.06
CA MET A 1 -0.77 -26.93 -5.97
C MET A 1 -1.43 -25.73 -5.30
N ARG A 2 -2.53 -25.90 -4.54
CA ARG A 2 -3.24 -24.78 -3.89
C ARG A 2 -2.38 -23.96 -2.91
N THR A 3 -1.57 -24.62 -2.07
CA THR A 3 -0.67 -23.93 -1.12
C THR A 3 0.37 -23.05 -1.82
N LEU A 4 0.97 -23.54 -2.92
CA LEU A 4 1.96 -22.77 -3.69
C LEU A 4 1.34 -21.53 -4.34
N ARG A 5 0.11 -21.65 -4.86
CA ARG A 5 -0.64 -20.50 -5.39
C ARG A 5 -0.96 -19.47 -4.30
N THR A 6 -1.39 -19.93 -3.11
CA THR A 6 -1.63 -19.03 -1.98
C THR A 6 -0.35 -18.33 -1.55
N LEU A 7 0.78 -19.05 -1.46
CA LEU A 7 2.07 -18.45 -1.13
C LEU A 7 2.50 -17.43 -2.19
N GLY A 8 2.41 -17.78 -3.48
CA GLY A 8 2.72 -16.87 -4.58
C GLY A 8 1.86 -15.60 -4.56
N LEU A 9 0.56 -15.73 -4.29
CA LEU A 9 -0.36 -14.60 -4.14
C LEU A 9 0.03 -13.68 -2.98
N VAL A 10 0.41 -14.24 -1.84
CA VAL A 10 0.86 -13.49 -0.65
C VAL A 10 2.17 -12.77 -0.91
N LEU A 11 3.13 -13.45 -1.54
CA LEU A 11 4.41 -12.87 -1.92
C LEU A 11 4.23 -11.73 -2.94
N ALA A 12 3.42 -11.95 -3.97
CA ALA A 12 3.07 -10.93 -4.95
C ALA A 12 2.37 -9.72 -4.33
N THR A 13 1.34 -9.96 -3.52
CA THR A 13 0.60 -8.90 -2.82
C THR A 13 1.54 -8.11 -1.90
N GLY A 14 2.36 -8.81 -1.11
CA GLY A 14 3.35 -8.19 -0.24
C GLY A 14 4.36 -7.37 -1.03
N PHE A 15 4.83 -7.84 -2.19
CA PHE A 15 5.77 -7.07 -3.02
C PHE A 15 5.12 -5.81 -3.60
N ILE A 16 3.88 -5.90 -4.07
CA ILE A 16 3.14 -4.73 -4.57
C ILE A 16 3.02 -3.68 -3.45
N LEU A 17 2.60 -4.09 -2.26
CA LEU A 17 2.47 -3.18 -1.12
C LEU A 17 3.84 -2.62 -0.69
N PHE A 18 4.87 -3.46 -0.61
CA PHE A 18 6.25 -3.08 -0.33
C PHE A 18 6.80 -2.07 -1.34
N PHE A 19 6.58 -2.28 -2.64
CA PHE A 19 7.02 -1.34 -3.68
C PHE A 19 6.40 0.03 -3.45
N PHE A 20 5.08 0.08 -3.29
CA PHE A 20 4.35 1.34 -3.12
C PHE A 20 4.50 1.98 -1.74
N SER A 21 5.05 1.28 -0.75
CA SER A 21 5.35 1.84 0.57
C SER A 21 6.82 2.20 0.75
N GLU A 22 7.73 1.46 0.14
CA GLU A 22 9.17 1.59 0.38
C GLU A 22 9.89 2.02 -0.89
N ARG A 23 9.88 1.19 -1.93
CA ARG A 23 10.78 1.39 -3.08
C ARG A 23 10.40 2.59 -3.95
N LEU A 24 9.12 2.98 -3.95
CA LEU A 24 8.67 4.21 -4.58
C LEU A 24 9.15 5.47 -3.83
N PHE A 25 9.56 5.36 -2.57
CA PHE A 25 10.05 6.49 -1.78
C PHE A 25 11.56 6.45 -1.58
N TRP A 26 12.12 5.23 -1.56
CA TRP A 26 13.53 4.90 -1.34
C TRP A 26 14.04 4.04 -2.50
N THR A 27 14.14 4.66 -3.69
CA THR A 27 14.46 3.98 -4.97
C THR A 27 15.82 3.29 -4.97
N VAL A 28 16.81 3.97 -4.43
CA VAL A 28 18.19 3.49 -4.38
C VAL A 28 18.46 3.06 -2.95
N LEU A 29 19.11 1.90 -2.82
CA LEU A 29 19.53 1.38 -1.54
C LEU A 29 20.37 2.43 -0.83
N ARG A 30 20.02 2.71 0.41
CA ARG A 30 20.89 3.53 1.26
C ARG A 30 22.20 2.78 1.50
N PRO A 31 23.32 3.48 1.77
CA PRO A 31 24.62 2.83 1.97
C PRO A 31 24.63 1.75 3.08
N ASP A 32 23.72 1.86 4.05
CA ASP A 32 23.51 0.95 5.17
C ASP A 32 22.46 -0.13 4.91
N GLU A 33 21.70 -0.06 3.81
CA GLU A 33 20.73 -1.08 3.44
C GLU A 33 21.38 -2.21 2.63
N SER A 34 21.17 -3.45 3.06
CA SER A 34 21.52 -4.62 2.26
C SER A 34 20.33 -5.12 1.43
N LEU A 35 20.63 -5.97 0.44
CA LEU A 35 19.60 -6.75 -0.25
C LEU A 35 18.85 -7.67 0.73
N GLY A 36 19.52 -8.16 1.77
CA GLY A 36 18.92 -8.98 2.81
C GLY A 36 17.84 -8.23 3.58
N ASP A 37 18.10 -6.97 3.93
CA ASP A 37 17.14 -6.11 4.64
C ASP A 37 15.91 -5.85 3.76
N ASN A 38 16.11 -5.63 2.46
CA ASN A 38 15.00 -5.46 1.51
C ASN A 38 14.14 -6.71 1.38
N ILE A 39 14.76 -7.90 1.35
CA ILE A 39 14.02 -9.16 1.34
C ILE A 39 13.27 -9.33 2.67
N ALA A 40 13.89 -9.03 3.81
CA ALA A 40 13.25 -9.11 5.11
C ALA A 40 12.03 -8.17 5.19
N THR A 41 12.17 -6.93 4.72
CA THR A 41 11.08 -5.96 4.65
C THR A 41 9.97 -6.46 3.72
N TRP A 42 10.29 -6.92 2.51
CA TRP A 42 9.29 -7.53 1.62
C TRP A 42 8.53 -8.69 2.29
N LEU A 43 9.23 -9.59 2.98
CA LEU A 43 8.59 -10.70 3.70
C LEU A 43 7.70 -10.21 4.85
N ALA A 44 8.10 -9.15 5.55
CA ALA A 44 7.27 -8.53 6.58
C ALA A 44 5.99 -7.91 5.98
N TYR A 45 6.10 -7.24 4.83
CA TYR A 45 4.96 -6.76 4.05
C TYR A 45 4.08 -7.91 3.54
N SER A 46 4.65 -9.04 3.14
CA SER A 46 3.88 -10.24 2.78
C SER A 46 3.12 -10.83 3.96
N LEU A 47 3.68 -10.78 5.17
CA LEU A 47 3.00 -11.24 6.38
C LEU A 47 1.74 -10.41 6.66
N VAL A 48 1.84 -9.07 6.65
CA VAL A 48 0.67 -8.21 6.84
C VAL A 48 -0.23 -8.22 5.59
N GLY A 49 0.35 -8.40 4.40
CA GLY A 49 -0.36 -8.61 3.15
C GLY A 49 -1.28 -9.86 3.18
N TYR A 50 -0.86 -10.93 3.85
CA TYR A 50 -1.73 -12.09 4.08
C TYR A 50 -2.93 -11.74 4.99
N ILE A 51 -2.73 -10.95 6.04
CA ILE A 51 -3.82 -10.47 6.91
C ILE A 51 -4.76 -9.57 6.12
N PHE A 52 -4.23 -8.70 5.26
CA PHE A 52 -5.00 -7.87 4.34
C PHE A 52 -5.88 -8.71 3.39
N LEU A 53 -5.33 -9.76 2.76
CA LEU A 53 -6.11 -10.69 1.95
C LEU A 53 -7.17 -11.43 2.77
N CYS A 54 -6.84 -11.83 4.00
CA CYS A 54 -7.79 -12.42 4.95
C CYS A 54 -8.92 -11.45 5.31
N ALA A 55 -8.64 -10.16 5.47
CA ALA A 55 -9.62 -9.14 5.76
C ALA A 55 -10.55 -8.91 4.56
N ILE A 56 -10.03 -8.80 3.34
CA ILE A 56 -10.85 -8.71 2.12
C ILE A 56 -11.81 -9.90 2.03
N HIS A 57 -11.29 -11.11 2.22
CA HIS A 57 -12.10 -12.33 2.16
C HIS A 57 -13.09 -12.43 3.33
N GLY A 58 -12.64 -12.18 4.55
CA GLY A 58 -13.42 -12.37 5.78
C GLY A 58 -14.52 -11.34 5.97
N PHE A 59 -14.29 -10.09 5.56
CA PHE A 59 -15.27 -9.01 5.61
C PHE A 59 -16.05 -8.84 4.31
N GLN A 60 -15.76 -9.64 3.28
CA GLN A 60 -16.37 -9.52 1.96
C GLN A 60 -16.29 -8.07 1.45
N VAL A 61 -15.07 -7.56 1.36
CA VAL A 61 -14.80 -6.19 0.91
C VAL A 61 -15.15 -6.08 -0.57
N ARG A 62 -16.14 -5.23 -0.90
CA ARG A 62 -16.70 -5.09 -2.25
C ARG A 62 -16.56 -3.69 -2.85
N THR A 63 -16.32 -2.68 -2.01
CA THR A 63 -16.32 -1.28 -2.44
C THR A 63 -14.96 -0.63 -2.20
N PRO A 64 -14.62 0.44 -2.94
CA PRO A 64 -13.41 1.23 -2.70
C PRO A 64 -13.33 1.78 -1.26
N ALA A 65 -14.46 2.16 -0.66
CA ALA A 65 -14.49 2.65 0.72
C ALA A 65 -14.13 1.54 1.73
N ALA A 66 -14.69 0.35 1.59
CA ALA A 66 -14.34 -0.79 2.44
C ALA A 66 -12.88 -1.25 2.19
N LEU A 67 -12.40 -1.14 0.95
CA LEU A 67 -10.99 -1.41 0.63
C LEU A 67 -10.06 -0.42 1.32
N PHE A 68 -10.38 0.87 1.29
CA PHE A 68 -9.61 1.88 2.00
C PHE A 68 -9.51 1.57 3.50
N LEU A 69 -10.62 1.19 4.16
CA LEU A 69 -10.59 0.79 5.59
C LEU A 69 -9.75 -0.48 5.82
N THR A 70 -9.74 -1.40 4.86
CA THR A 70 -8.86 -2.58 4.89
C THR A 70 -7.40 -2.19 4.70
N GLY A 71 -7.12 -1.17 3.88
CA GLY A 71 -5.81 -0.57 3.75
C GLY A 71 -5.37 0.20 4.99
N ALA A 72 -6.29 0.85 5.71
CA ALA A 72 -6.02 1.48 7.00
C ALA A 72 -5.63 0.43 8.05
N LEU A 73 -6.33 -0.70 8.10
CA LEU A 73 -5.94 -1.84 8.93
C LEU A 73 -4.53 -2.33 8.57
N PHE A 74 -4.24 -2.49 7.28
CA PHE A 74 -2.90 -2.88 6.82
C PHE A 74 -1.83 -1.88 7.27
N GLY A 75 -2.04 -0.58 7.03
CA GLY A 75 -1.09 0.48 7.38
C GLY A 75 -0.84 0.59 8.89
N TRP A 76 -1.90 0.56 9.70
CA TRP A 76 -1.73 0.58 11.16
C TRP A 76 -1.06 -0.68 11.71
N LEU A 77 -1.23 -1.84 11.07
CA LEU A 77 -0.50 -3.04 11.48
C LEU A 77 0.99 -2.93 11.12
N ILE A 78 1.34 -2.47 9.92
CA ILE A 78 2.75 -2.22 9.55
C ILE A 78 3.39 -1.23 10.54
N GLU A 79 2.79 -0.06 10.68
CA GLU A 79 3.40 1.02 11.46
C GLU A 79 3.23 0.87 12.97
N GLY A 80 2.16 0.21 13.41
CA GLY A 80 1.89 -0.01 14.83
C GLY A 80 2.61 -1.23 15.41
N THR A 81 3.12 -2.15 14.58
CA THR A 81 3.80 -3.35 15.08
C THR A 81 5.25 -3.43 14.64
N LEU A 82 5.55 -3.11 13.37
CA LEU A 82 6.88 -3.26 12.80
C LEU A 82 7.65 -1.94 12.80
N GLY A 83 7.05 -0.85 12.30
CA GLY A 83 7.73 0.44 12.14
C GLY A 83 7.81 1.29 13.42
N GLY A 84 6.77 1.27 14.24
CA GLY A 84 6.65 2.13 15.43
C GLY A 84 6.23 3.57 15.13
N THR A 85 6.21 4.01 13.87
CA THR A 85 5.91 5.42 13.50
C THR A 85 4.51 5.85 13.89
N LEU A 86 3.55 4.91 13.99
CA LEU A 86 2.17 5.15 14.43
C LEU A 86 2.09 5.86 15.80
N TYR A 87 3.15 5.78 16.60
CA TYR A 87 3.20 6.30 17.96
C TYR A 87 3.93 7.65 18.07
N GLY A 88 4.18 8.33 16.94
CA GLY A 88 4.80 9.65 16.93
C GLY A 88 6.30 9.63 17.23
N THR A 89 6.96 8.51 16.91
CA THR A 89 8.41 8.35 17.07
C THR A 89 9.21 9.11 16.00
N GLU A 90 8.56 9.51 14.91
CA GLU A 90 9.17 10.28 13.84
C GLU A 90 8.89 11.78 14.03
N GLY A 91 9.93 12.61 14.03
CA GLY A 91 9.81 14.05 14.27
C GLY A 91 9.01 14.81 13.19
N SER A 92 8.94 14.27 11.97
CA SER A 92 8.14 14.80 10.86
C SER A 92 6.63 14.54 11.06
N ALA A 93 6.28 13.60 11.95
CA ALA A 93 4.97 12.98 12.08
C ALA A 93 4.48 12.91 13.55
N PRO A 94 4.45 14.00 14.32
CA PRO A 94 4.01 13.92 15.71
C PRO A 94 2.54 13.45 15.81
N LEU A 95 2.14 12.89 16.94
CA LEU A 95 0.72 12.60 17.20
C LEU A 95 -0.12 13.90 17.12
N PRO A 96 -1.31 13.87 16.47
CA PRO A 96 -1.97 12.72 15.86
C PRO A 96 -1.61 12.48 14.37
N LEU A 97 -0.72 13.26 13.76
CA LEU A 97 -0.43 13.20 12.32
C LEU A 97 0.13 11.85 11.87
N CYS A 98 0.93 11.16 12.68
CA CYS A 98 1.42 9.79 12.38
C CYS A 98 0.30 8.77 12.17
N ILE A 99 -0.89 8.96 12.78
CA ILE A 99 -2.03 8.05 12.57
C ILE A 99 -2.49 8.09 11.11
N SER A 100 -2.30 9.23 10.44
CA SER A 100 -2.70 9.42 9.06
C SER A 100 -1.54 9.32 8.07
N SER A 101 -0.49 10.11 8.26
CA SER A 101 0.62 10.28 7.30
C SER A 101 1.19 8.95 6.79
N THR A 102 1.66 8.08 7.69
CA THR A 102 2.24 6.78 7.32
C THR A 102 1.14 5.74 7.10
N ALA A 103 0.21 5.58 8.05
CA ALA A 103 -0.76 4.50 7.96
C ALA A 103 -1.93 4.69 6.97
N LEU A 104 -2.58 5.86 6.95
CA LEU A 104 -3.73 6.11 6.07
C LEU A 104 -3.29 6.57 4.69
N SER A 105 -2.35 7.49 4.62
CA SER A 105 -2.00 8.12 3.36
C SER A 105 -0.98 7.28 2.60
N TRP A 106 0.08 6.84 3.25
CA TRP A 106 1.11 6.03 2.62
C TRP A 106 0.62 4.62 2.30
N HIS A 107 0.11 3.92 3.31
CA HIS A 107 -0.27 2.53 3.12
C HIS A 107 -1.69 2.38 2.55
N ALA A 108 -2.69 3.05 3.11
CA ALA A 108 -4.06 2.89 2.60
C ALA A 108 -4.26 3.58 1.25
N LEU A 109 -3.98 4.89 1.10
CA LEU A 109 -4.18 5.59 -0.18
C LEU A 109 -3.17 5.14 -1.24
N ILE A 110 -1.87 5.21 -0.97
CA ILE A 110 -0.89 4.96 -2.02
C ILE A 110 -0.71 3.46 -2.24
N SER A 111 -0.42 2.69 -1.20
CA SER A 111 -0.07 1.27 -1.40
C SER A 111 -1.26 0.40 -1.77
N VAL A 112 -2.39 0.56 -1.08
CA VAL A 112 -3.59 -0.23 -1.33
C VAL A 112 -4.44 0.37 -2.45
N MET A 113 -4.85 1.63 -2.36
CA MET A 113 -5.80 2.20 -3.32
C MET A 113 -5.16 2.48 -4.68
N VAL A 114 -3.95 3.04 -4.74
CA VAL A 114 -3.25 3.29 -6.02
C VAL A 114 -2.53 2.04 -6.50
N GLY A 115 -1.66 1.47 -5.66
CA GLY A 115 -0.82 0.32 -6.00
C GLY A 115 -1.66 -0.92 -6.25
N TRP A 116 -2.14 -1.56 -5.19
CA TRP A 116 -2.81 -2.85 -5.30
C TRP A 116 -4.11 -2.80 -6.13
N TYR A 117 -4.96 -1.80 -5.88
CA TYR A 117 -6.26 -1.68 -6.55
C TYR A 117 -6.20 -0.91 -7.87
N GLY A 118 -5.76 0.35 -7.83
CA GLY A 118 -5.84 1.28 -8.95
C GLY A 118 -5.11 0.81 -10.20
N ILE A 119 -3.84 0.38 -10.06
CA ILE A 119 -3.08 -0.18 -11.18
C ILE A 119 -3.82 -1.37 -11.77
N ARG A 120 -4.17 -2.34 -10.94
CA ARG A 120 -4.84 -3.56 -11.41
C ARG A 120 -6.17 -3.25 -12.11
N SER A 121 -6.98 -2.34 -11.56
CA SER A 121 -8.22 -1.89 -12.19
C SER A 121 -8.02 -1.25 -13.56
N ILE A 122 -6.91 -0.55 -13.78
CA ILE A 122 -6.56 0.00 -15.10
C ILE A 122 -6.01 -1.09 -16.04
N LEU A 123 -5.14 -1.97 -15.54
CA LEU A 123 -4.59 -3.07 -16.34
C LEU A 123 -5.71 -3.98 -16.88
N LEU A 124 -6.73 -4.27 -16.07
CA LEU A 124 -7.88 -5.10 -16.46
C LEU A 124 -8.73 -4.48 -17.58
N GLN A 125 -8.66 -3.15 -17.78
CA GLN A 125 -9.37 -2.48 -18.88
C GLN A 125 -8.73 -2.71 -20.25
N ASN A 126 -7.52 -3.29 -20.30
CA ASN A 126 -6.77 -3.53 -21.53
C ASN A 126 -6.63 -2.29 -22.43
N HIS A 127 -6.51 -1.11 -21.80
CA HIS A 127 -6.45 0.19 -22.46
C HIS A 127 -5.09 0.85 -22.27
N LEU A 128 -4.23 0.75 -23.28
CA LEU A 128 -2.84 1.21 -23.22
C LEU A 128 -2.70 2.66 -22.75
N LEU A 129 -3.47 3.59 -23.32
CA LEU A 129 -3.38 5.01 -22.96
C LEU A 129 -3.69 5.28 -21.48
N LYS A 130 -4.68 4.59 -20.89
CA LYS A 130 -5.01 4.74 -19.47
C LYS A 130 -3.87 4.21 -18.59
N THR A 131 -3.25 3.11 -19.01
CA THR A 131 -2.07 2.55 -18.32
C THR A 131 -0.88 3.50 -18.40
N LEU A 132 -0.63 4.11 -19.56
CA LEU A 132 0.42 5.12 -19.73
C LEU A 132 0.13 6.39 -18.91
N GLN A 133 -1.12 6.86 -18.87
CA GLN A 133 -1.52 8.00 -18.05
C GLN A 133 -1.28 7.74 -16.56
N LEU A 134 -1.73 6.57 -16.06
CA LEU A 134 -1.55 6.21 -14.65
C LEU A 134 -0.06 6.06 -14.30
N THR A 135 0.71 5.31 -15.10
CA THR A 135 2.15 5.11 -14.87
C THR A 135 2.95 6.40 -14.98
N THR A 136 2.55 7.32 -15.86
CA THR A 136 3.13 8.68 -15.91
C THR A 136 2.85 9.44 -14.62
N GLY A 137 1.61 9.43 -14.14
CA GLY A 137 1.25 10.10 -12.89
C GLY A 137 2.02 9.56 -11.69
N ILE A 138 2.13 8.24 -11.59
CA ILE A 138 2.91 7.57 -10.54
C ILE A 138 4.41 7.89 -10.69
N GLY A 139 4.95 7.88 -11.91
CA GLY A 139 6.35 8.21 -12.15
C GLY A 139 6.68 9.67 -11.80
N LEU A 140 5.82 10.63 -12.15
CA LEU A 140 6.02 12.03 -11.76
C LEU A 140 5.89 12.26 -10.25
N PHE A 141 4.96 11.56 -9.59
CA PHE A 141 4.88 11.54 -8.13
C PHE A 141 6.18 10.99 -7.53
N TRP A 142 6.67 9.87 -8.06
CA TRP A 142 7.92 9.26 -7.65
C TRP A 142 9.11 10.21 -7.81
N ALA A 143 9.24 10.88 -8.96
CA ALA A 143 10.26 11.90 -9.20
C ALA A 143 10.22 13.04 -8.18
N THR A 144 9.01 13.49 -7.84
CA THR A 144 8.80 14.57 -6.87
C THR A 144 9.13 14.14 -5.44
N TRP A 145 8.96 12.86 -5.13
CA TRP A 145 9.40 12.34 -3.84
C TRP A 145 10.91 12.07 -3.79
N ALA A 146 11.50 11.61 -4.89
CA ALA A 146 12.90 11.23 -4.97
C ALA A 146 13.90 12.39 -4.72
N ILE A 147 13.42 13.64 -4.68
CA ILE A 147 14.23 14.78 -4.25
C ILE A 147 14.26 14.95 -2.72
N PHE A 148 13.35 14.32 -1.96
CA PHE A 148 13.32 14.37 -0.50
C PHE A 148 14.63 13.89 0.15
N PRO A 149 15.23 12.76 -0.26
CA PRO A 149 16.50 12.31 0.33
C PRO A 149 17.66 13.30 0.14
N LEU A 150 17.58 14.20 -0.86
CA LEU A 150 18.57 15.27 -1.07
C LEU A 150 18.48 16.37 0.02
N GLN A 151 17.38 16.42 0.76
CA GLN A 151 17.14 17.37 1.84
C GLN A 151 17.46 16.77 3.22
N GLU A 152 17.83 15.48 3.29
CA GLU A 152 18.27 14.84 4.54
C GLU A 152 19.64 15.35 4.98
N THR A 153 20.01 15.05 6.24
CA THR A 153 21.29 15.44 6.81
C THR A 153 22.03 14.19 7.33
N PRO A 154 23.09 13.71 6.65
CA PRO A 154 23.66 14.24 5.41
C PRO A 154 22.77 13.98 4.17
N PRO A 155 22.86 14.80 3.12
CA PRO A 155 22.10 14.58 1.88
C PRO A 155 22.42 13.24 1.22
N LEU A 156 21.39 12.48 0.85
CA LEU A 156 21.52 11.26 0.06
C LEU A 156 21.46 11.59 -1.44
N VAL A 157 22.61 11.89 -2.05
CA VAL A 157 22.68 12.26 -3.47
C VAL A 157 22.70 11.03 -4.36
N THR A 158 21.66 10.87 -5.18
CA THR A 158 21.56 9.79 -6.17
C THR A 158 21.77 10.36 -7.58
N SER A 159 22.72 9.78 -8.34
CA SER A 159 22.93 10.16 -9.74
C SER A 159 21.73 9.76 -10.61
N VAL A 160 21.46 10.47 -11.70
CA VAL A 160 20.36 10.10 -12.63
C VAL A 160 20.52 8.67 -13.18
N PRO A 161 21.72 8.19 -13.58
CA PRO A 161 21.92 6.80 -13.98
C PRO A 161 21.61 5.78 -12.87
N ASP A 162 22.01 6.06 -11.63
CA ASP A 162 21.74 5.15 -10.50
C ASP A 162 20.25 5.12 -10.14
N PHE A 163 19.59 6.28 -10.18
CA PHE A 163 18.15 6.37 -10.01
C PHE A 163 17.40 5.56 -11.09
N TRP A 164 17.79 5.72 -12.36
CA TRP A 164 17.24 4.94 -13.47
C TRP A 164 17.40 3.43 -13.25
N LYS A 165 18.60 3.00 -12.85
CA LYS A 165 18.88 1.58 -12.59
C LYS A 165 18.01 1.03 -11.46
N GLY A 166 17.93 1.74 -10.33
CA GLY A 166 17.08 1.36 -9.20
C GLY A 166 15.60 1.33 -9.56
N ALA A 167 15.11 2.38 -10.22
CA ALA A 167 13.73 2.49 -10.66
C ALA A 167 13.35 1.37 -11.63
N LEU A 168 14.21 1.08 -12.62
CA LEU A 168 13.99 0.01 -13.58
C LEU A 168 13.96 -1.36 -12.91
N MET A 169 14.94 -1.68 -12.05
CA MET A 169 15.01 -2.99 -11.38
C MET A 169 13.79 -3.25 -10.48
N THR A 170 13.39 -2.26 -9.68
CA THR A 170 12.22 -2.36 -8.80
C THR A 170 10.90 -2.42 -9.58
N THR A 171 10.79 -1.71 -10.71
CA THR A 171 9.62 -1.79 -11.59
C THR A 171 9.53 -3.14 -12.30
N LEU A 172 10.65 -3.73 -12.72
CA LEU A 172 10.68 -5.09 -13.27
C LEU A 172 10.16 -6.10 -12.25
N ALA A 173 10.62 -6.00 -11.00
CA ALA A 173 10.12 -6.83 -9.90
C ALA A 173 8.63 -6.59 -9.62
N LEU A 174 8.16 -5.34 -9.72
CA LEU A 174 6.73 -5.01 -9.60
C LEU A 174 5.90 -5.62 -10.73
N GLY A 175 6.37 -5.55 -11.97
CA GLY A 175 5.73 -6.18 -13.12
C GLY A 175 5.63 -7.70 -12.95
N PHE A 176 6.70 -8.33 -12.45
CA PHE A 176 6.70 -9.74 -12.07
C PHE A 176 5.71 -10.06 -10.94
N ALA A 177 5.60 -9.19 -9.93
CA ALA A 177 4.64 -9.37 -8.85
C ALA A 177 3.19 -9.33 -9.36
N TYR A 178 2.82 -8.40 -10.24
CA TYR A 178 1.49 -8.39 -10.86
C TYR A 178 1.25 -9.64 -11.70
N TRP A 179 2.20 -10.03 -12.55
CA TRP A 179 2.09 -11.26 -13.33
C TRP A 179 1.90 -12.50 -12.43
N LEU A 180 2.68 -12.60 -11.34
CA LEU A 180 2.58 -13.71 -10.38
C LEU A 180 1.22 -13.70 -9.66
N TYR A 181 0.72 -12.51 -9.29
CA TYR A 181 -0.61 -12.34 -8.71
C TYR A 181 -1.68 -12.94 -9.63
N ASP A 182 -1.60 -12.68 -10.93
CA ASP A 182 -2.52 -13.22 -11.93
C ASP A 182 -2.40 -14.74 -12.12
N CYS A 183 -1.18 -15.27 -12.17
CA CYS A 183 -0.96 -16.72 -12.23
C CYS A 183 -1.46 -17.48 -11.00
N CYS A 184 -1.64 -16.80 -9.87
CA CYS A 184 -2.05 -17.41 -8.62
C CYS A 184 -3.57 -17.50 -8.40
N HIS A 185 -4.40 -16.94 -9.29
CA HIS A 185 -5.87 -17.00 -9.20
C HIS A 185 -6.41 -16.48 -7.85
N PRO A 186 -6.40 -15.16 -7.61
CA PRO A 186 -6.80 -14.55 -6.34
C PRO A 186 -8.24 -14.90 -5.90
N GLU A 187 -9.16 -15.20 -6.82
CA GLU A 187 -10.52 -15.68 -6.55
C GLU A 187 -10.55 -17.00 -5.76
N GLY A 188 -9.50 -17.81 -5.94
CA GLY A 188 -9.30 -19.09 -5.26
C GLY A 188 -8.74 -18.96 -3.83
N PHE A 189 -8.40 -17.74 -3.38
CA PHE A 189 -7.86 -17.52 -2.05
C PHE A 189 -8.84 -17.98 -0.96
N ARG A 190 -8.31 -18.71 0.02
CA ARG A 190 -9.04 -19.14 1.21
C ARG A 190 -8.11 -19.01 2.42
N PRO A 191 -8.52 -18.28 3.46
CA PRO A 191 -7.73 -18.14 4.68
C PRO A 191 -7.42 -19.50 5.31
N ASN A 192 -6.15 -19.72 5.62
CA ASN A 192 -5.68 -20.80 6.47
C ASN A 192 -5.55 -20.26 7.91
N ARG A 193 -6.27 -20.90 8.85
CA ARG A 193 -6.28 -20.50 10.27
C ARG A 193 -4.91 -20.63 10.92
N LEU A 194 -4.12 -21.65 10.56
CA LEU A 194 -2.78 -21.83 11.08
C LEU A 194 -1.88 -20.68 10.62
N ALA A 195 -1.86 -20.38 9.32
CA ALA A 195 -1.08 -19.27 8.78
C ALA A 195 -1.51 -17.92 9.39
N LEU A 196 -2.82 -17.71 9.59
CA LEU A 196 -3.33 -16.50 10.24
C LEU A 196 -2.88 -16.42 11.70
N GLY A 197 -2.93 -17.54 12.44
CA GLY A 197 -2.42 -17.64 13.81
C GLY A 197 -0.92 -17.37 13.89
N THR A 198 -0.12 -17.88 12.95
CA THR A 198 1.32 -17.60 12.84
C THR A 198 1.57 -16.11 12.57
N CYS A 199 0.86 -15.50 11.62
CA CYS A 199 1.01 -14.07 11.33
C CYS A 199 0.62 -13.23 12.56
N ALA A 200 -0.49 -13.56 13.21
CA ALA A 200 -0.94 -12.87 14.42
C ALA A 200 0.06 -13.02 15.58
N LEU A 201 0.66 -14.19 15.76
CA LEU A 201 1.69 -14.42 16.77
C LEU A 201 2.93 -13.57 16.50
N LEU A 202 3.44 -13.59 15.26
CA LEU A 202 4.64 -12.83 14.88
C LEU A 202 4.43 -11.33 15.05
N LEU A 203 3.27 -10.79 14.63
CA LEU A 203 2.92 -9.39 14.87
C LEU A 203 2.68 -9.11 16.36
N GLY A 204 2.13 -10.05 17.11
CA GLY A 204 1.95 -9.93 18.55
C GLY A 204 3.28 -9.80 19.29
N VAL A 205 4.30 -10.56 18.88
CA VAL A 205 5.67 -10.44 19.40
C VAL A 205 6.27 -9.08 19.05
N ALA A 206 6.16 -8.64 17.79
CA ALA A 206 6.66 -7.32 17.37
C ALA A 206 5.95 -6.18 18.13
N PHE A 207 4.63 -6.26 18.27
CA PHE A 207 3.82 -5.32 19.05
C PHE A 207 4.20 -5.31 20.53
N ALA A 208 4.47 -6.46 21.15
CA ALA A 208 4.95 -6.53 22.52
C ALA A 208 6.32 -5.82 22.66
N GLY A 209 7.18 -5.90 21.65
CA GLY A 209 8.41 -5.11 21.58
C GLY A 209 8.14 -3.60 21.55
N GLN A 210 7.16 -3.15 20.77
CA GLN A 210 6.73 -1.74 20.76
C GLN A 210 6.22 -1.30 22.13
N VAL A 211 5.40 -2.12 22.81
CA VAL A 211 4.92 -1.84 24.18
C VAL A 211 6.08 -1.77 25.17
N ALA A 212 7.06 -2.67 25.07
CA ALA A 212 8.23 -2.66 25.94
C ALA A 212 9.08 -1.39 25.76
N CYS A 213 9.18 -0.89 24.52
CA CYS A 213 9.97 0.30 24.19
C CYS A 213 9.23 1.61 24.50
N LEU A 214 7.93 1.67 24.19
CA LEU A 214 7.13 2.91 24.18
C LEU A 214 6.10 2.97 25.33
N GLY A 215 6.10 1.98 26.22
CA GLY A 215 5.20 1.90 27.35
C GLY A 215 3.74 1.63 26.94
N ILE A 216 2.80 2.35 27.54
CA ILE A 216 1.36 2.10 27.35
C ILE A 216 0.82 2.63 26.01
N LEU A 217 1.56 3.50 25.32
CA LEU A 217 1.06 4.22 24.14
C LEU A 217 0.57 3.28 23.02
N PRO A 218 1.28 2.18 22.65
CA PRO A 218 0.79 1.23 21.67
C PRO A 218 -0.55 0.58 22.03
N LEU A 219 -0.79 0.31 23.31
CA LEU A 219 -2.04 -0.27 23.81
C LEU A 219 -3.22 0.71 23.73
N LEU A 220 -2.94 2.02 23.79
CA LEU A 220 -3.96 3.06 23.72
C LEU A 220 -4.32 3.45 22.28
N ILE A 221 -3.42 3.24 21.31
CA ILE A 221 -3.62 3.70 19.94
C ILE A 221 -4.04 2.57 19.00
N LEU A 222 -3.25 1.50 18.89
CA LEU A 222 -3.48 0.50 17.86
C LEU A 222 -4.79 -0.29 18.06
N PRO A 223 -5.11 -0.82 19.26
CA PRO A 223 -6.33 -1.61 19.45
C PRO A 223 -7.62 -0.83 19.16
N PRO A 224 -7.81 0.42 19.63
CA PRO A 224 -9.01 1.20 19.26
C PRO A 224 -9.15 1.45 17.77
N LEU A 225 -8.03 1.74 17.07
CA LEU A 225 -8.04 1.96 15.62
C LEU A 225 -8.41 0.68 14.85
N VAL A 226 -7.81 -0.45 15.21
CA VAL A 226 -8.14 -1.77 14.64
C VAL A 226 -9.60 -2.15 14.92
N LEU A 227 -10.09 -1.89 16.13
CA LEU A 227 -11.47 -2.16 16.51
C LEU A 227 -12.45 -1.29 15.71
N LEU A 228 -12.17 0.00 15.55
CA LEU A 228 -12.98 0.93 14.77
C LEU A 228 -13.21 0.44 13.34
N VAL A 229 -12.13 0.12 12.62
CA VAL A 229 -12.25 -0.38 11.24
C VAL A 229 -12.81 -1.80 11.18
N GLY A 230 -12.50 -2.65 12.17
CA GLY A 230 -13.05 -3.99 12.27
C GLY A 230 -14.58 -3.99 12.44
N LEU A 231 -15.11 -3.07 13.26
CA LEU A 231 -16.56 -2.90 13.44
C LEU A 231 -17.22 -2.34 12.17
N ALA A 232 -16.61 -1.36 11.51
CA ALA A 232 -17.10 -0.83 10.24
C ALA A 232 -17.15 -1.92 9.16
N LEU A 233 -16.06 -2.67 8.98
CA LEU A 233 -15.99 -3.77 8.01
C LEU A 233 -16.95 -4.92 8.34
N ARG A 234 -17.18 -5.20 9.63
CA ARG A 234 -18.20 -6.17 10.06
C ARG A 234 -19.61 -5.71 9.65
N SER A 235 -19.92 -4.43 9.84
CA SER A 235 -21.19 -3.83 9.37
C SER A 235 -21.31 -3.95 7.85
N HIS A 236 -20.26 -3.61 7.10
CA HIS A 236 -20.21 -3.73 5.64
C HIS A 236 -20.56 -5.14 5.16
N ARG A 237 -19.99 -6.16 5.81
CA ARG A 237 -20.20 -7.56 5.46
C ARG A 237 -21.69 -7.93 5.50
N GLN A 238 -22.42 -7.41 6.48
CA GLN A 238 -23.82 -7.75 6.73
C GLN A 238 -24.78 -7.07 5.74
N SER A 239 -24.40 -5.92 5.18
CA SER A 239 -25.29 -5.09 4.36
C SER A 239 -25.18 -5.32 2.85
N GLY A 240 -24.20 -6.08 2.38
CA GLY A 240 -23.84 -6.11 0.96
C GLY A 240 -24.07 -7.46 0.27
N GLU A 241 -24.67 -7.40 -0.91
CA GLU A 241 -24.66 -8.48 -1.91
C GLU A 241 -23.53 -8.23 -2.95
N GLY A 242 -23.20 -9.26 -3.73
CA GLY A 242 -22.15 -9.20 -4.75
C GLY A 242 -20.80 -9.81 -4.36
N ALA A 243 -19.95 -10.00 -5.35
CA ALA A 243 -18.65 -10.63 -5.20
C ALA A 243 -17.62 -9.65 -4.58
N ASN A 244 -16.77 -10.15 -3.69
CA ASN A 244 -15.68 -9.36 -3.12
C ASN A 244 -14.60 -9.03 -4.16
N LEU A 245 -13.71 -8.10 -3.80
CA LEU A 245 -12.69 -7.57 -4.71
C LEU A 245 -11.70 -8.62 -5.22
N LEU A 246 -11.41 -9.70 -4.49
CA LEU A 246 -10.54 -10.76 -5.02
C LEU A 246 -11.15 -11.44 -6.25
N VAL A 247 -12.48 -11.50 -6.31
CA VAL A 247 -13.21 -12.07 -7.45
C VAL A 247 -13.40 -11.02 -8.53
N SER A 248 -13.82 -9.80 -8.18
CA SER A 248 -14.13 -8.76 -9.18
C SER A 248 -12.88 -8.22 -9.89
N MET A 249 -11.70 -8.41 -9.29
CA MET A 249 -10.42 -8.05 -9.90
C MET A 249 -9.77 -9.23 -10.63
N CYS A 250 -10.53 -10.22 -11.06
CA CYS A 250 -10.07 -11.28 -11.95
C CYS A 250 -10.47 -10.97 -13.39
N GLY A 251 -9.58 -11.24 -14.35
CA GLY A 251 -9.90 -11.09 -15.75
C GLY A 251 -8.68 -11.32 -16.65
N PRO A 252 -8.91 -11.50 -17.97
CA PRO A 252 -7.83 -11.67 -18.92
C PRO A 252 -7.01 -10.38 -19.02
N LEU A 253 -5.70 -10.53 -18.88
CA LEU A 253 -4.74 -9.45 -18.99
C LEU A 253 -3.87 -9.63 -20.22
N ALA A 254 -3.88 -8.58 -21.01
CA ALA A 254 -2.91 -8.29 -22.03
C ALA A 254 -1.45 -8.34 -21.55
N GLY A 255 -0.60 -9.13 -22.22
CA GLY A 255 0.85 -9.13 -21.95
C GLY A 255 1.51 -7.74 -22.07
N TRP A 256 1.04 -6.91 -23.01
CA TRP A 256 1.57 -5.57 -23.26
C TRP A 256 1.23 -4.56 -22.16
N ASN A 257 0.22 -4.83 -21.31
CA ASN A 257 -0.06 -3.95 -20.18
C ASN A 257 1.01 -4.06 -19.09
N TYR A 258 1.62 -5.23 -18.91
CA TYR A 258 2.78 -5.37 -18.01
C TYR A 258 3.99 -4.61 -18.56
N LEU A 259 4.20 -4.62 -19.89
CA LEU A 259 5.24 -3.83 -20.53
C LEU A 259 4.99 -2.32 -20.38
N ALA A 260 3.73 -1.89 -20.42
CA ALA A 260 3.37 -0.50 -20.21
C ALA A 260 3.73 0.00 -18.79
N LEU A 261 3.87 -0.89 -17.79
CA LEU A 261 4.42 -0.50 -16.48
C LEU A 261 5.87 -0.01 -16.58
N MET A 262 6.62 -0.38 -17.61
CA MET A 262 7.99 0.11 -17.83
C MET A 262 8.03 1.61 -18.20
N TRP A 263 6.89 2.23 -18.46
CA TRP A 263 6.80 3.68 -18.58
C TRP A 263 6.99 4.42 -17.23
N LEU A 264 6.72 3.73 -16.12
CA LEU A 264 6.87 4.26 -14.77
C LEU A 264 8.32 4.70 -14.47
N PRO A 265 9.37 3.86 -14.62
CA PRO A 265 10.76 4.27 -14.36
C PRO A 265 11.25 5.34 -15.34
N LEU A 266 10.74 5.36 -16.58
CA LEU A 266 11.10 6.37 -17.57
C LEU A 266 10.56 7.75 -17.19
N SER A 267 9.26 7.84 -16.91
CA SER A 267 8.64 9.09 -16.46
C SER A 267 9.21 9.58 -15.12
N ALA A 268 9.50 8.67 -14.19
CA ALA A 268 10.18 9.02 -12.94
C ALA A 268 11.59 9.57 -13.15
N THR A 269 12.39 8.92 -14.00
CA THR A 269 13.77 9.36 -14.24
C THR A 269 13.82 10.70 -14.98
N LEU A 270 12.94 10.90 -15.96
CA LEU A 270 12.82 12.19 -16.65
C LEU A 270 12.39 13.30 -15.70
N GLY A 271 11.39 13.04 -14.85
CA GLY A 271 10.94 13.98 -13.83
C GLY A 271 12.05 14.31 -12.82
N TYR A 272 12.80 13.30 -12.38
CA TYR A 272 13.91 13.48 -11.43
C TYR A 272 15.05 14.30 -12.04
N ALA A 273 15.46 13.98 -13.27
CA ALA A 273 16.48 14.74 -14.00
C ALA A 273 16.06 16.20 -14.20
N LEU A 274 14.79 16.44 -14.54
CA LEU A 274 14.24 17.79 -14.67
C LEU A 274 14.24 18.53 -13.33
N ALA A 275 13.87 17.86 -12.24
CA ALA A 275 13.85 18.45 -10.91
C ALA A 275 15.26 18.88 -10.45
N LEU A 276 16.28 18.07 -10.75
CA LEU A 276 17.68 18.41 -10.51
C LEU A 276 18.13 19.60 -11.36
N SER A 277 17.82 19.63 -12.66
CA SER A 277 18.30 20.68 -13.57
C SER A 277 17.60 22.04 -13.39
N SER A 278 16.36 22.04 -12.88
CA SER A 278 15.54 23.25 -12.70
C SER A 278 15.63 23.87 -11.31
N GLY A 279 16.34 23.24 -10.37
CA GLY A 279 16.46 23.71 -8.99
C GLY A 279 15.23 23.45 -8.12
N LEU A 280 14.26 22.65 -8.59
CA LEU A 280 13.07 22.24 -7.82
C LEU A 280 13.43 21.49 -6.52
N VAL A 281 14.64 20.95 -6.40
CA VAL A 281 15.18 20.35 -5.17
C VAL A 281 15.13 21.30 -3.97
N THR A 282 15.23 22.60 -4.20
CA THR A 282 15.18 23.62 -3.14
C THR A 282 13.76 23.93 -2.66
N TRP A 283 12.74 23.44 -3.36
CA TRP A 283 11.36 23.69 -3.01
C TRP A 283 10.89 22.70 -1.94
N PRO A 284 9.98 23.11 -1.05
CA PRO A 284 9.44 22.23 0.00
C PRO A 284 8.34 21.29 -0.56
N LEU A 285 8.51 20.77 -1.78
CA LEU A 285 7.51 19.94 -2.45
C LEU A 285 7.22 18.65 -1.67
N PRO A 286 8.21 17.89 -1.17
CA PRO A 286 7.92 16.70 -0.38
C PRO A 286 7.16 17.01 0.91
N GLN A 287 7.48 18.11 1.59
CA GLN A 287 6.80 18.52 2.82
C GLN A 287 5.35 18.92 2.53
N LEU A 288 5.11 19.63 1.42
CA LEU A 288 3.75 19.97 0.99
C LEU A 288 2.94 18.71 0.65
N ILE A 289 3.53 17.79 -0.11
CA ILE A 289 2.92 16.49 -0.42
C ILE A 289 2.60 15.73 0.87
N TYR A 290 3.54 15.68 1.80
CA TYR A 290 3.39 15.01 3.08
C TYR A 290 2.20 15.56 3.88
N LEU A 291 2.09 16.90 4.01
CA LEU A 291 0.97 17.54 4.70
C LEU A 291 -0.38 17.30 4.01
N LEU A 292 -0.42 17.40 2.68
CA LEU A 292 -1.62 17.12 1.89
C LEU A 292 -2.05 15.67 2.02
N LEU A 293 -1.10 14.74 1.98
CA LEU A 293 -1.34 13.32 2.19
C LEU A 293 -1.89 13.10 3.60
N ALA A 294 -1.25 13.62 4.64
CA ALA A 294 -1.72 13.47 6.02
C ALA A 294 -3.15 14.00 6.21
N ALA A 295 -3.50 15.15 5.64
CA ALA A 295 -4.86 15.69 5.70
C ALA A 295 -5.86 14.81 4.93
N THR A 296 -5.51 14.39 3.72
CA THR A 296 -6.40 13.56 2.88
C THR A 296 -6.65 12.18 3.49
N GLY A 297 -5.70 11.59 4.21
CA GLY A 297 -5.87 10.32 4.92
C GLY A 297 -6.98 10.38 5.97
N PHE A 298 -7.03 11.43 6.80
CA PHE A 298 -8.11 11.60 7.80
C PHE A 298 -9.46 11.87 7.15
N VAL A 299 -9.49 12.74 6.12
CA VAL A 299 -10.73 13.02 5.37
C VAL A 299 -11.26 11.74 4.73
N ALA A 300 -10.39 10.94 4.11
CA ALA A 300 -10.74 9.67 3.50
C ALA A 300 -11.25 8.67 4.54
N LEU A 301 -10.62 8.59 5.73
CA LEU A 301 -11.08 7.72 6.82
C LEU A 301 -12.49 8.10 7.27
N ALA A 302 -12.73 9.38 7.57
CA ALA A 302 -14.04 9.86 8.00
C ALA A 302 -15.12 9.57 6.94
N TRP A 303 -14.82 9.85 5.68
CA TRP A 303 -15.74 9.59 4.58
C TRP A 303 -16.01 8.10 4.38
N CYS A 304 -14.97 7.25 4.41
CA CYS A 304 -15.12 5.80 4.22
C CYS A 304 -15.86 5.14 5.39
N LEU A 305 -15.61 5.54 6.63
CA LEU A 305 -16.36 5.07 7.80
C LEU A 305 -17.85 5.39 7.65
N ARG A 306 -18.18 6.63 7.27
CA ARG A 306 -19.56 7.02 6.98
C ARG A 306 -20.15 6.21 5.84
N ALA A 307 -19.47 6.09 4.71
CA ALA A 307 -19.96 5.36 3.54
C ALA A 307 -20.23 3.87 3.85
N VAL A 308 -19.45 3.28 4.75
CA VAL A 308 -19.60 1.89 5.18
C VAL A 308 -20.71 1.70 6.21
N TRP A 309 -20.86 2.61 7.18
CA TRP A 309 -21.91 2.51 8.21
C TRP A 309 -23.29 2.94 7.73
N THR A 310 -23.36 3.90 6.82
CA THR A 310 -24.62 4.39 6.25
C THR A 310 -24.64 4.13 4.75
N PRO A 311 -24.83 2.87 4.30
CA PRO A 311 -24.97 2.60 2.88
C PRO A 311 -26.17 3.39 2.33
N PRO A 312 -26.08 3.97 1.12
CA PRO A 312 -27.19 4.69 0.53
C PRO A 312 -28.43 3.79 0.45
N ALA A 313 -29.59 4.29 0.87
CA ALA A 313 -30.86 3.55 0.88
C ALA A 313 -31.23 2.95 -0.50
N ALA A 314 -30.70 3.53 -1.58
CA ALA A 314 -30.89 3.05 -2.95
C ALA A 314 -30.31 1.64 -3.20
N ALA A 315 -29.37 1.14 -2.39
CA ALA A 315 -28.85 -0.22 -2.51
C ALA A 315 -29.83 -1.31 -2.04
N GLN A 316 -30.94 -0.95 -1.36
CA GLN A 316 -31.99 -1.90 -0.97
C GLN A 316 -33.09 -2.10 -2.04
N VAL A 317 -33.13 -1.26 -3.08
CA VAL A 317 -34.24 -1.29 -4.07
C VAL A 317 -33.95 -2.21 -5.27
N TRP A 318 -32.69 -2.59 -5.50
CA TRP A 318 -32.30 -3.44 -6.65
C TRP A 318 -32.37 -4.95 -6.38
N GLY A 319 -32.83 -5.38 -5.19
CA GLY A 319 -33.01 -6.80 -4.82
C GLY A 319 -34.41 -7.35 -5.03
N ARG A 320 -35.30 -6.59 -5.69
CA ARG A 320 -36.64 -7.05 -6.08
C ARG A 320 -36.88 -6.71 -7.55
N ASN A 321 -36.39 -7.57 -8.45
CA ASN A 321 -36.96 -7.86 -9.76
C ASN A 321 -36.28 -9.10 -10.33
#